data_AF-A0A2V6DVF9-F1
#
_entry.id   AF-A0A2V6DVF9-F1
#
_cell.length_a   1.000
_cell.length_b   1.000
_cell.length_c   1.000
_cell.angle_alpha   90.00
_cell.angle_beta   90.00
_cell.angle_gamma   90.00
#
_symmetry.space_group_name_H-M   'P 1'
#
loop_
_entity.id
_entity.type
_entity.pdbx_description
1 polymer ?
#
loop_
_entity_poly.entity_id
_entity_poly.type
_entity_poly.pdbx_seq_one_letter_code
_entity_poly.pdbx_strand_id
1 'polypeptide(L)'
;MTSPVRLDLADRLIVLRRLDRFRKWRSLDDQRFCRCCHKFISGRQIEVIEGTKDEDFHLACPTTDCSSSMEDWVYPGEIVQPPDRWRRVVRVVDKDGERFIVCVKSQAYSRRRLSQQVVFGSRSAA
;
A
#
# COMPACT_ATOMS: atom_id res chain seq x y z
N MET A 1 -24.97 -6.00 12.52
CA MET A 1 -24.22 -4.74 12.33
C MET A 1 -22.83 -5.00 12.85
N THR A 2 -21.84 -5.00 11.99
CA THR A 2 -20.44 -5.22 12.36
C THR A 2 -19.81 -3.87 12.68
N SER A 3 -19.36 -3.67 13.91
CA SER A 3 -18.80 -2.39 14.38
C SER A 3 -17.29 -2.48 14.60
N PRO A 4 -16.52 -1.44 14.25
CA PRO A 4 -15.10 -1.40 14.57
C PRO A 4 -14.90 -1.31 16.08
N VAL A 5 -13.99 -2.12 16.59
CA VAL A 5 -13.68 -2.28 18.01
C VAL A 5 -12.50 -1.40 18.35
N ARG A 6 -12.62 -0.66 19.45
CA ARG A 6 -11.52 0.12 20.02
C ARG A 6 -10.75 -0.73 21.01
N LEU A 7 -9.67 -1.34 20.52
CA LEU A 7 -8.69 -2.05 21.34
C LEU A 7 -7.55 -1.10 21.72
N ASP A 8 -6.95 -1.35 22.88
CA ASP A 8 -5.66 -0.74 23.19
C ASP A 8 -4.55 -1.24 22.23
N LEU A 9 -3.38 -0.60 22.27
CA LEU A 9 -2.30 -0.94 21.33
C LEU A 9 -1.72 -2.35 21.57
N ALA A 10 -1.70 -2.84 22.80
CA ALA A 10 -1.14 -4.15 23.14
C ALA A 10 -2.09 -5.28 22.69
N ASP A 11 -3.37 -5.16 23.06
CA ASP A 11 -4.45 -6.06 22.67
C ASP A 11 -4.62 -6.11 21.16
N ARG A 12 -4.53 -4.95 20.50
CA ARG A 12 -4.59 -4.87 19.04
C ARG A 12 -3.48 -5.68 18.38
N LEU A 13 -2.25 -5.61 18.89
CA LEU A 13 -1.15 -6.41 18.33
C LEU A 13 -1.37 -7.90 18.58
N ILE A 14 -1.91 -8.29 19.74
CA ILE A 14 -2.28 -9.68 20.04
C ILE A 14 -3.35 -10.17 19.05
N VAL A 15 -4.39 -9.38 18.81
CA VAL A 15 -5.48 -9.72 17.88
C VAL A 15 -4.98 -9.85 16.45
N LEU A 16 -4.15 -8.91 15.97
CA LEU A 16 -3.54 -9.00 14.64
C LEU A 16 -2.72 -10.30 14.48
N ARG A 17 -1.93 -10.66 15.49
CA ARG A 17 -1.14 -11.90 15.50
C ARG A 17 -2.00 -13.17 15.57
N ARG A 18 -3.14 -13.12 16.25
CA ARG A 18 -4.08 -14.24 16.38
C ARG A 18 -4.87 -14.49 15.08
N LEU A 19 -5.31 -13.42 14.42
CA LEU A 19 -6.21 -13.49 13.27
C LEU A 19 -5.49 -13.65 11.94
N ASP A 20 -4.39 -12.90 11.71
CA ASP A 20 -3.61 -13.01 10.48
C ASP A 20 -2.69 -14.25 10.53
N ARG A 21 -3.21 -15.36 10.01
CA ARG A 21 -2.46 -16.62 9.92
C ARG A 21 -1.47 -16.67 8.76
N PHE A 22 -1.57 -15.74 7.82
CA PHE A 22 -0.73 -15.73 6.61
C PHE A 22 0.60 -15.03 6.88
N ARG A 23 0.59 -13.95 7.67
CA ARG A 23 1.75 -13.08 7.86
C ARG A 23 1.90 -12.66 9.31
N LYS A 24 3.14 -12.57 9.77
CA LYS A 24 3.44 -12.25 11.17
C LYS A 24 3.51 -10.75 11.39
N TRP A 25 2.69 -10.25 12.30
CA TRP A 25 2.77 -8.88 12.81
C TRP A 25 3.78 -8.80 13.96
N ARG A 26 4.94 -8.18 13.73
CA ARG A 26 5.97 -7.98 14.76
C ARG A 26 5.71 -6.72 15.57
N SER A 27 5.32 -5.63 14.90
CA SER A 27 4.87 -4.37 15.49
C SER A 27 3.56 -3.91 14.85
N LEU A 28 2.88 -2.96 15.50
CA LEU A 28 1.77 -2.22 14.86
C LEU A 28 2.24 -1.30 13.72
N ASP A 29 3.54 -0.98 13.70
CA ASP A 29 4.17 -0.16 12.65
C ASP A 29 4.56 -0.99 11.43
N ASP A 30 4.47 -2.32 11.50
CA ASP A 30 4.63 -3.18 10.34
C ASP A 30 3.64 -2.72 9.25
N GLN A 31 4.10 -2.71 8.00
CA GLN A 31 3.26 -2.34 6.86
C GLN A 31 2.94 -3.57 6.01
N ARG A 32 1.75 -3.57 5.43
CA ARG A 32 1.32 -4.49 4.38
C ARG A 32 0.80 -3.69 3.21
N PHE A 33 0.88 -4.29 2.03
CA PHE A 33 0.27 -3.74 0.83
C PHE A 33 -1.01 -4.50 0.51
N CYS A 34 -2.12 -3.78 0.50
CA CYS A 34 -3.39 -4.36 0.07
C CYS A 34 -3.43 -4.46 -1.45
N ARG A 35 -3.55 -5.67 -1.98
CA ARG A 35 -3.65 -5.92 -3.43
C ARG A 35 -4.94 -5.37 -4.06
N CYS A 36 -6.03 -5.21 -3.30
CA CYS A 36 -7.29 -4.69 -3.84
C CYS A 36 -7.26 -3.16 -4.00
N CYS A 37 -6.98 -2.42 -2.92
CA CYS A 37 -6.97 -0.95 -2.98
C CYS A 37 -5.62 -0.34 -3.35
N HIS A 38 -4.56 -1.16 -3.45
CA HIS A 38 -3.20 -0.74 -3.78
C HIS A 38 -2.60 0.32 -2.85
N LYS A 39 -2.93 0.24 -1.56
CA LYS A 39 -2.42 1.13 -0.52
C LYS A 39 -1.61 0.37 0.52
N PHE A 40 -0.68 1.08 1.14
CA PHE A 40 -0.01 0.61 2.34
C PHE A 40 -0.94 0.78 3.53
N ILE A 41 -1.04 -0.27 4.32
CA ILE A 41 -1.82 -0.32 5.55
C ILE A 41 -0.88 -0.79 6.66
N SER A 42 -1.01 -0.18 7.83
CA SER A 42 -0.26 -0.58 9.02
C SER A 42 -1.16 -1.31 10.01
N GLY A 43 -0.53 -2.02 10.95
CA GLY A 43 -1.23 -2.67 12.06
C GLY A 43 -2.05 -1.66 12.87
N ARG A 44 -1.63 -0.39 12.97
CA ARG A 44 -2.40 0.70 13.61
C ARG A 44 -3.66 1.11 12.87
N GLN A 45 -3.72 0.89 11.56
CA GLN A 45 -4.85 1.32 10.73
C GLN A 45 -5.88 0.21 10.51
N ILE A 46 -5.46 -1.06 10.41
CA ILE A 46 -6.35 -2.21 10.13
C ILE A 46 -7.59 -2.24 11.03
N GLU A 47 -8.77 -2.25 10.46
CA GLU A 47 -9.98 -2.28 11.28
C GLU A 47 -10.12 -3.66 11.91
N VAL A 48 -10.37 -3.69 13.23
CA VAL A 48 -10.74 -4.89 13.95
C VAL A 48 -12.24 -4.78 14.18
N ILE A 49 -12.99 -5.73 13.67
CA ILE A 49 -14.45 -5.66 13.65
C ILE A 49 -15.01 -6.82 14.46
N GLU A 50 -15.92 -6.52 15.37
CA GLU A 50 -16.61 -7.51 16.20
C GLU A 50 -17.63 -8.28 15.36
N GLY A 51 -17.54 -9.61 15.42
CA GLY A 51 -18.56 -10.51 14.91
C GLY A 51 -19.74 -10.66 15.88
N THR A 52 -20.85 -11.18 15.39
CA THR A 52 -22.09 -11.33 16.17
C THR A 52 -22.10 -12.52 17.15
N LYS A 53 -21.01 -13.28 17.23
CA LYS A 53 -20.83 -14.41 18.18
C LYS A 53 -19.49 -14.28 18.89
N ASP A 54 -19.44 -14.82 20.10
CA ASP A 54 -18.47 -14.57 21.19
C ASP A 54 -16.96 -14.67 20.87
N GLU A 55 -16.54 -14.99 19.63
CA GLU A 55 -15.12 -15.05 19.23
C GLU A 55 -14.82 -14.60 17.78
N ASP A 56 -15.72 -13.89 17.09
CA ASP A 56 -15.54 -13.64 15.64
C ASP A 56 -14.98 -12.24 15.32
N PHE A 57 -13.87 -11.85 15.95
CA PHE A 57 -13.14 -10.68 15.46
C PHE A 57 -12.62 -10.96 14.04
N HIS A 58 -12.81 -10.00 13.13
CA HIS A 58 -12.20 -10.06 11.80
C HIS A 58 -11.40 -8.80 11.51
N LEU A 59 -10.38 -8.97 10.68
CA LEU A 59 -9.54 -7.87 10.22
C LEU A 59 -10.08 -7.35 8.88
N ALA A 60 -10.22 -6.04 8.77
CA ALA A 60 -10.65 -5.36 7.56
C ALA A 60 -9.67 -4.26 7.14
N CYS A 61 -9.63 -3.99 5.83
CA CYS A 61 -8.79 -2.93 5.29
C CYS A 61 -9.38 -1.57 5.69
N PRO A 62 -8.55 -0.61 6.16
CA PRO A 62 -9.00 0.72 6.57
C PRO A 62 -9.46 1.60 5.40
N THR A 63 -9.41 1.10 4.16
CA THR A 63 -9.89 1.85 3.01
C THR A 63 -11.38 1.60 2.84
N THR A 64 -12.17 2.67 2.84
CA THR A 64 -13.61 2.63 2.56
C THR A 64 -13.90 1.82 1.30
N ASP A 65 -14.89 0.93 1.38
CA ASP A 65 -15.36 0.04 0.31
C ASP A 65 -14.31 -0.96 -0.22
N CYS A 66 -13.21 -1.19 0.50
CA CYS A 66 -12.22 -2.19 0.12
C CYS A 66 -12.60 -3.58 0.65
N SER A 67 -13.00 -4.48 -0.25
CA SER A 67 -13.38 -5.87 0.06
C SER A 67 -12.20 -6.82 0.26
N SER A 68 -11.01 -6.31 0.61
CA SER A 68 -9.80 -7.14 0.70
C SER A 68 -9.81 -7.98 1.97
N SER A 69 -9.35 -9.22 1.84
CA SER A 69 -9.11 -10.15 2.94
C SER A 69 -7.63 -10.15 3.37
N MET A 70 -7.31 -10.85 4.45
CA MET A 70 -5.93 -11.01 4.93
C MET A 70 -5.00 -11.65 3.88
N GLU A 71 -5.53 -12.49 2.99
CA GLU A 71 -4.77 -13.12 1.90
C GLU A 71 -4.24 -12.08 0.91
N ASP A 72 -5.00 -11.00 0.69
CA ASP A 72 -4.69 -9.92 -0.23
C ASP A 72 -3.58 -8.99 0.29
N TRP A 73 -3.24 -9.06 1.58
CA TRP A 73 -2.31 -8.14 2.23
C TRP A 73 -0.88 -8.67 2.24
N VAL A 74 -0.08 -8.33 1.24
CA VAL A 74 1.29 -8.86 1.08
C VAL A 74 2.34 -8.07 1.87
N TYR A 75 3.49 -8.69 2.13
CA TYR A 75 4.63 -7.91 2.58
C TYR A 75 5.05 -6.93 1.47
N PRO A 76 5.51 -5.71 1.81
CA PRO A 76 5.96 -4.75 0.82
C PRO A 76 7.03 -5.28 -0.15
N GLY A 77 7.90 -6.20 0.31
CA GLY A 77 8.91 -6.85 -0.53
C GLY A 77 8.37 -7.90 -1.50
N GLU A 78 7.22 -8.51 -1.22
CA GLU A 78 6.59 -9.51 -2.10
C GLU A 78 6.00 -8.87 -3.37
N ILE A 79 5.75 -7.56 -3.35
CA ILE A 79 5.29 -6.79 -4.52
C ILE A 79 6.36 -6.76 -5.63
N VAL A 80 7.60 -7.11 -5.31
CA VAL A 80 8.72 -7.13 -6.26
C VAL A 80 8.63 -8.29 -7.26
N GLN A 81 7.74 -9.28 -7.04
CA GLN A 81 7.49 -10.35 -8.02
C GLN A 81 6.14 -10.15 -8.72
N PRO A 82 6.09 -9.44 -9.86
CA PRO A 82 4.94 -9.53 -10.73
C PRO A 82 5.05 -10.81 -11.58
N PRO A 83 4.06 -11.72 -11.56
CA PRO A 83 3.72 -12.44 -12.77
C PRO A 83 3.10 -11.39 -13.70
N ASP A 84 3.91 -10.88 -14.62
CA ASP A 84 3.48 -10.21 -15.85
C ASP A 84 2.36 -9.17 -15.73
N ARG A 85 2.72 -7.96 -15.24
CA ARG A 85 2.27 -6.61 -15.69
C ARG A 85 2.02 -5.62 -14.54
N TRP A 86 2.95 -4.68 -14.44
CA TRP A 86 2.68 -3.23 -14.36
C TRP A 86 2.04 -2.61 -13.11
N ARG A 87 2.69 -2.74 -11.94
CA ARG A 87 2.71 -1.72 -10.87
C ARG A 87 4.06 -1.80 -10.16
N ARG A 88 4.90 -0.77 -10.24
CA ARG A 88 6.20 -0.75 -9.56
C ARG A 88 6.00 -0.10 -8.20
N VAL A 89 6.15 -0.86 -7.12
CA VAL A 89 6.29 -0.29 -5.78
C VAL A 89 7.77 -0.06 -5.52
N VAL A 90 8.13 1.18 -5.21
CA VAL A 90 9.48 1.58 -4.83
C VAL A 90 9.52 1.68 -3.32
N ARG A 91 10.34 0.84 -2.69
CA ARG A 91 10.75 1.01 -1.30
C ARG A 91 11.75 2.15 -1.22
N VAL A 92 11.46 3.17 -0.43
CA VAL A 92 12.35 4.30 -0.15
C VAL A 92 12.70 4.25 1.33
N VAL A 93 13.97 4.10 1.64
CA VAL A 93 14.48 4.21 3.00
C VAL A 93 15.29 5.50 3.05
N ASP A 94 14.82 6.48 3.81
CA ASP A 94 15.47 7.77 4.01
C ASP A 94 15.72 8.02 5.51
N LYS A 95 16.27 9.20 5.83
CA LYS A 95 16.56 9.62 7.22
C LYS A 95 15.31 9.81 8.07
N ASP A 96 14.15 10.01 7.44
CA ASP A 96 12.86 10.24 8.07
C ASP A 96 12.10 8.91 8.26
N GLY A 97 12.64 7.82 7.72
CA GLY A 97 12.19 6.45 7.96
C GLY A 97 12.03 5.65 6.67
N GLU A 98 11.30 4.56 6.79
CA GLU A 98 10.93 3.73 5.65
C GLU A 98 9.57 4.15 5.10
N ARG A 99 9.49 4.38 3.79
CA ARG A 99 8.25 4.67 3.06
C ARG A 99 8.20 3.90 1.76
N PHE A 100 7.00 3.57 1.31
CA PHE A 100 6.80 2.88 0.04
C PHE A 100 5.99 3.74 -0.91
N ILE A 101 6.50 3.93 -2.12
CA ILE A 101 5.89 4.73 -3.17
C ILE A 101 5.31 3.79 -4.22
N VAL A 102 4.01 3.88 -4.47
CA VAL A 102 3.36 3.17 -5.57
C VAL A 102 3.51 4.01 -6.84
N CYS A 103 4.37 3.60 -7.76
CA CYS A 103 4.45 4.22 -9.09
C CYS A 103 3.35 3.64 -9.97
N VAL A 104 2.23 4.34 -10.06
CA VAL A 104 1.26 4.16 -11.14
C VAL A 104 1.78 4.86 -12.40
N LYS A 105 1.66 4.25 -13.58
CA LYS A 105 1.85 5.01 -14.83
C LYS A 105 0.82 6.12 -14.82
N SER A 106 1.24 7.38 -14.66
CA SER A 106 0.43 8.50 -15.11
C SER A 106 0.21 8.29 -16.61
N GLN A 107 -1.03 8.21 -17.08
CA GLN A 107 -1.32 8.28 -18.53
C GLN A 107 -0.76 9.58 -19.16
N ALA A 108 -0.32 10.54 -18.33
CA ALA A 108 0.20 11.84 -18.73
C ALA A 108 1.70 11.89 -19.10
N TYR A 109 2.49 10.82 -18.94
CA TYR A 109 3.92 10.88 -19.32
C TYR A 109 4.13 10.62 -20.83
N SER A 110 3.96 11.70 -21.59
CA SER A 110 4.86 12.12 -22.67
C SER A 110 4.98 11.25 -23.94
N ARG A 111 3.98 11.34 -24.82
CA ARG A 111 4.18 11.36 -26.28
C ARG A 111 4.44 12.79 -26.82
N ARG A 112 5.07 13.68 -26.04
CA ARG A 112 5.46 15.02 -26.51
C ARG A 112 6.81 15.46 -25.91
N ARG A 113 7.90 14.88 -26.43
CA ARG A 113 9.19 15.57 -26.61
C ARG A 113 10.13 14.69 -27.42
N LEU A 114 9.73 14.41 -28.65
CA LEU A 114 10.63 14.05 -29.75
C LEU A 114 10.36 15.07 -30.88
N SER A 115 10.65 16.32 -30.57
CA SER A 115 10.87 17.37 -31.56
C SER A 115 11.99 18.26 -31.00
N GLN A 116 13.21 17.73 -31.03
CA GLN A 116 14.37 18.60 -31.13
C GLN A 116 14.31 19.24 -32.51
N GLN A 117 13.54 20.32 -32.65
CA GLN A 117 13.85 21.31 -33.68
C GLN A 117 14.95 22.18 -33.08
N VAL A 118 16.19 21.76 -33.33
CA VAL A 118 17.33 22.67 -33.25
C VAL A 118 17.13 23.66 -34.39
N VAL A 119 16.59 24.83 -34.07
CA VAL A 119 16.59 25.95 -35.01
C VAL A 119 17.97 26.59 -34.93
N PHE A 120 18.82 26.27 -35.89
CA PHE A 120 20.00 27.08 -36.18
C PHE A 120 19.53 28.39 -36.83
N GLY A 121 19.44 29.44 -36.02
CA GLY A 121 19.28 30.79 -36.51
C GLY A 121 20.65 31.42 -36.77
N SER A 122 21.22 31.16 -37.95
CA SER A 122 22.30 31.99 -38.49
C SER A 122 21.66 33.20 -39.17
N ARG A 123 22.08 34.43 -38.81
CA ARG A 123 22.43 35.48 -39.78
C ARG A 123 23.04 36.72 -39.15
N SER A 124 24.04 37.20 -39.86
CA SER A 124 25.01 38.23 -39.58
C SER A 124 24.48 39.66 -39.56
N ALA A 125 25.35 40.52 -39.03
CA ALA A 125 25.40 41.98 -39.07
C ALA A 125 24.89 42.66 -40.35
N ALA A 126 24.31 43.85 -40.14
CA ALA A 126 24.60 45.08 -40.87
C ALA A 126 24.30 46.27 -39.93
#